data_AF-A0AAU4F9K8-F1
#
_entry.id   AF-A0AAU4F9K8-F1
#
_cell.length_a   1.000
_cell.length_b   1.000
_cell.length_c   1.000
_cell.angle_alpha   90.00
_cell.angle_beta   90.00
_cell.angle_gamma   90.00
#
_symmetry.space_group_name_H-M   'P 1'
#
loop_
_entity.id
_entity.type
_entity.pdbx_description
1 polymer ?
#
loop_
_entity_poly.entity_id
_entity_poly.type
_entity_poly.pdbx_seq_one_letter_code
_entity_poly.pdbx_strand_id
1 'polypeptide(L)'
;MPDVSSARAGVLSKRALVTASHAVERAALAEGTGADTVVFALFQRLPYFEREREVYARIARTAAVTVVGMVDSGRPDLPHGVTPVLLRPDEPMAREWSVAVLSPTFGASVVAQDLDEVDPRATSVESARLFRGRWGLRRDEAYAEIVRLRDALGDRLPPAVRHKVGEVLASVAAPAAVDVESRAEAALRHVASRLEALSPVAAGPVDAETGLATLAGITPWLGDPTDTVPLGLVLVTVDDLTTVERRHGNRIRMHTEQNIADLLRDGLRPLDRAVRLGPGEFLVVQPVVGPDELTDRSLRLERRLAALHATYPFVDLHPRTTTMLTRRRPLPLNTLRSRLRHIPATTLWPPSQGSLPIAPRSPATRGGGWFR
;
A
#
# COMPACT_ATOMS: atom_id res chain seq x y z
N MET A 1 26.76 -18.06 19.53
CA MET A 1 25.74 -17.42 20.38
C MET A 1 24.64 -16.88 19.47
N PRO A 2 23.35 -17.12 19.75
CA PRO A 2 22.30 -16.49 18.98
C PRO A 2 22.36 -14.98 19.22
N ASP A 3 22.24 -14.21 18.13
CA ASP A 3 22.38 -12.77 18.09
C ASP A 3 21.30 -12.08 18.95
N VAL A 4 21.72 -11.49 20.08
CA VAL A 4 20.86 -10.71 20.98
C VAL A 4 20.23 -9.50 20.25
N SER A 5 20.80 -9.08 19.11
CA SER A 5 20.24 -8.05 18.23
C SER A 5 18.90 -8.47 17.59
N SER A 6 18.71 -9.77 17.30
CA SER A 6 17.48 -10.28 16.68
C SER A 6 16.27 -10.25 17.62
N ALA A 7 16.46 -10.22 18.94
CA ALA A 7 15.38 -10.32 19.92
C ALA A 7 14.58 -9.02 20.10
N ARG A 8 15.06 -7.89 19.56
CA ARG A 8 14.43 -6.56 19.69
C ARG A 8 13.76 -6.05 18.42
N ALA A 9 13.86 -6.77 17.31
CA ALA A 9 13.16 -6.44 16.08
C ALA A 9 11.67 -6.83 16.21
N GLY A 10 10.80 -5.84 16.23
CA GLY A 10 9.35 -6.02 16.31
C GLY A 10 8.67 -5.75 14.98
N VAL A 11 7.42 -6.18 14.86
CA VAL A 11 6.51 -5.70 13.81
C VAL A 11 5.97 -4.34 14.26
N LEU A 12 6.16 -3.32 13.43
CA LEU A 12 5.80 -1.93 13.69
C LEU A 12 4.83 -1.44 12.62
N SER A 13 3.86 -0.63 13.03
CA SER A 13 2.99 0.08 12.09
C SER A 13 3.75 1.23 11.42
N LYS A 14 3.30 1.67 10.24
CA LYS A 14 3.83 2.90 9.63
C LYS A 14 3.78 4.09 10.60
N ARG A 15 2.70 4.21 11.38
CA ARG A 15 2.52 5.34 12.29
C ARG A 15 3.53 5.32 13.44
N ALA A 16 3.79 4.16 14.04
CA ALA A 16 4.86 3.99 15.01
C ALA A 16 6.20 4.44 14.42
N LEU A 17 6.51 4.05 13.19
CA LEU A 17 7.75 4.45 12.52
C LEU A 17 7.83 5.95 12.24
N VAL A 18 6.74 6.58 11.77
CA VAL A 18 6.70 8.03 11.56
C VAL A 18 6.90 8.76 12.89
N THR A 19 6.20 8.34 13.95
CA THR A 19 6.35 8.94 15.29
C THR A 19 7.77 8.75 15.84
N ALA A 20 8.35 7.55 15.70
CA ALA A 20 9.72 7.28 16.13
C ALA A 20 10.73 8.10 15.31
N SER A 21 10.56 8.20 13.99
CA SER A 21 11.44 8.98 13.12
C SER A 21 11.40 10.46 13.46
N HIS A 22 10.19 11.03 13.64
CA HIS A 22 10.02 12.40 14.11
C HIS A 22 10.66 12.62 15.48
N ALA A 23 10.61 11.64 16.39
CA ALA A 23 11.28 11.74 17.68
C ALA A 23 12.81 11.79 17.52
N VAL A 24 13.39 10.95 16.65
CA VAL A 24 14.83 10.96 16.32
C VAL A 24 15.26 12.26 15.65
N GLU A 25 14.50 12.75 14.67
CA GLU A 25 14.77 14.00 13.96
C GLU A 25 14.67 15.22 14.89
N ARG A 26 13.68 15.25 15.79
CA ARG A 26 13.61 16.30 16.80
C ARG A 26 14.76 16.23 17.79
N ALA A 27 15.21 15.04 18.16
CA ALA A 27 16.38 14.89 19.00
C ALA A 27 17.65 15.41 18.30
N ALA A 28 17.78 15.20 16.98
CA ALA A 28 18.88 15.78 16.19
C ALA A 28 18.91 17.32 16.22
N LEU A 29 17.74 17.94 16.37
CA LEU A 29 17.57 19.40 16.43
C LEU A 29 17.61 19.96 17.86
N ALA A 30 17.69 19.11 18.88
CA ALA A 30 17.76 19.54 20.27
C ALA A 30 19.11 20.20 20.57
N GLU A 31 19.10 21.14 21.52
CA GLU A 31 20.31 21.83 21.97
C GLU A 31 21.39 20.84 22.42
N GLY A 32 22.65 21.12 22.06
CA GLY A 32 23.79 20.26 22.40
C GLY A 32 24.12 19.16 21.38
N THR A 33 23.28 18.94 20.36
CA THR A 33 23.52 17.91 19.32
C THR A 33 24.52 18.43 18.26
N GLY A 34 24.33 19.65 17.75
CA GLY A 34 25.40 20.50 17.19
C GLY A 34 26.32 19.96 16.08
N ALA A 35 27.47 20.63 15.93
CA ALA A 35 28.43 20.55 14.80
C ALA A 35 29.20 19.23 14.68
N ASP A 36 29.11 18.35 15.68
CA ASP A 36 29.73 17.02 15.69
C ASP A 36 28.67 15.91 15.54
N THR A 37 27.53 16.23 14.93
CA THR A 37 26.48 15.26 14.65
C THR A 37 26.52 14.78 13.21
N VAL A 38 26.34 13.49 13.02
CA VAL A 38 26.03 12.88 11.74
C VAL A 38 24.58 12.40 11.72
N VAL A 39 23.88 12.69 10.62
CA VAL A 39 22.52 12.20 10.37
C VAL A 39 22.48 11.46 9.04
N PHE A 40 21.91 10.25 9.06
CA PHE A 40 21.52 9.51 7.86
C PHE A 40 20.01 9.32 7.86
N ALA A 41 19.39 9.53 6.70
CA ALA A 41 18.00 9.19 6.49
C ALA A 41 17.78 8.53 5.12
N LEU A 42 17.07 7.42 5.08
CA LEU A 42 16.71 6.70 3.87
C LEU A 42 15.21 6.78 3.65
N PHE A 43 14.83 7.34 2.50
CA PHE A 43 13.44 7.45 2.07
C PHE A 43 13.17 6.48 0.94
N GLN A 44 12.14 5.66 1.11
CA GLN A 44 11.72 4.73 0.07
C GLN A 44 11.24 5.44 -1.21
N ARG A 45 10.79 6.70 -1.13
CA ARG A 45 10.33 7.51 -2.28
C ARG A 45 10.48 9.02 -2.04
N LEU A 46 10.67 9.79 -3.11
CA LEU A 46 10.78 11.26 -3.07
C LEU A 46 9.57 11.98 -2.41
N PRO A 47 8.30 11.62 -2.66
CA PRO A 47 7.17 12.30 -2.00
C PRO A 47 7.15 12.21 -0.48
N TYR A 48 7.84 11.21 0.10
CA TYR A 48 8.01 11.14 1.55
C TYR A 48 9.05 12.13 2.05
N PHE A 49 10.16 12.28 1.31
CA PHE A 49 11.17 13.28 1.62
C PHE A 49 10.63 14.72 1.50
N GLU A 50 9.85 15.02 0.46
CA GLU A 50 9.32 16.38 0.25
C GLU A 50 8.51 16.91 1.44
N ARG A 51 7.84 16.03 2.19
CA ARG A 51 7.11 16.40 3.41
C ARG A 51 8.04 16.82 4.55
N GLU A 52 9.23 16.24 4.59
CA GLU A 52 10.22 16.43 5.64
C GLU A 52 11.35 17.39 5.18
N ARG A 53 11.27 17.94 3.97
CA ARG A 53 12.33 18.75 3.33
C ARG A 53 12.83 19.87 4.24
N GLU A 54 11.92 20.59 4.89
CA GLU A 54 12.25 21.68 5.82
C GLU A 54 12.98 21.20 7.07
N VAL A 55 12.61 20.02 7.59
CA VAL A 55 13.26 19.40 8.76
C VAL A 55 14.71 19.06 8.42
N TYR A 56 14.94 18.41 7.28
CA TYR A 56 16.31 18.06 6.84
C TYR A 56 17.13 19.28 6.46
N ALA A 57 16.51 20.35 5.94
CA ALA A 57 17.19 21.63 5.75
C ALA A 57 17.66 22.24 7.09
N ARG A 58 16.86 22.12 8.16
CA ARG A 58 17.25 22.56 9.49
C ARG A 58 18.38 21.72 10.07
N ILE A 59 18.29 20.40 9.96
CA ILE A 59 19.32 19.47 10.44
C ILE A 59 20.65 19.75 9.73
N ALA A 60 20.63 19.92 8.41
CA ALA A 60 21.83 20.19 7.61
C ALA A 60 22.52 21.52 7.92
N ARG A 61 21.83 22.48 8.55
CA ARG A 61 22.46 23.74 9.01
C ARG A 61 23.28 23.56 10.28
N THR A 62 23.03 22.52 11.07
CA THR A 62 23.66 22.34 12.39
C THR A 62 24.55 21.10 12.46
N ALA A 63 24.19 20.03 11.75
CA ALA A 63 24.93 18.78 11.75
C ALA A 63 26.24 18.90 10.94
N ALA A 64 27.25 18.13 11.35
CA ALA A 64 28.51 17.98 10.61
C ALA A 64 28.27 17.42 9.21
N VAL A 65 27.36 16.43 9.13
CA VAL A 65 26.99 15.72 7.91
C VAL A 65 25.52 15.35 7.98
N THR A 66 24.80 15.62 6.90
CA THR A 66 23.45 15.09 6.68
C THR A 66 23.42 14.33 5.34
N VAL A 67 23.17 13.03 5.40
CA VAL A 67 23.02 12.17 4.22
C VAL A 67 21.57 11.78 4.07
N VAL A 68 21.01 11.99 2.87
CA VAL A 68 19.66 11.55 2.53
C VAL A 68 19.73 10.60 1.34
N GLY A 69 19.45 9.33 1.61
CA GLY A 69 19.29 8.29 0.60
C GLY A 69 17.85 8.24 0.08
N MET A 70 17.67 8.05 -1.22
CA MET A 70 16.33 7.83 -1.78
C MET A 70 16.30 7.00 -3.04
N VAL A 71 15.17 6.31 -3.21
CA VAL A 71 14.85 5.59 -4.44
C VAL A 71 14.28 6.58 -5.45
N ASP A 72 15.12 7.06 -6.35
CA ASP A 72 14.70 7.86 -7.49
C ASP A 72 15.63 7.63 -8.69
N SER A 73 15.08 7.84 -9.89
CA SER A 73 15.77 7.81 -11.17
C SER A 73 16.49 9.12 -11.50
N GLY A 74 16.11 10.24 -10.85
CA GLY A 74 16.72 11.56 -11.03
C GLY A 74 17.40 12.07 -9.77
N ARG A 75 18.36 12.99 -9.92
CA ARG A 75 18.94 13.71 -8.78
C ARG A 75 17.92 14.75 -8.30
N PRO A 76 17.34 14.60 -7.10
CA PRO A 76 16.38 15.55 -6.54
C PRO A 76 17.04 16.89 -6.19
N ASP A 77 16.23 17.94 -6.13
CA ASP A 77 16.64 19.26 -5.61
C ASP A 77 16.64 19.26 -4.07
N LEU A 78 17.73 18.77 -3.47
CA LEU A 78 17.86 18.72 -2.02
C LEU A 78 18.26 20.07 -1.41
N PRO A 79 17.84 20.34 -0.16
CA PRO A 79 18.29 21.52 0.58
C PRO A 79 19.81 21.61 0.65
N HIS A 80 20.32 22.84 0.70
CA HIS A 80 21.75 23.09 0.89
C HIS A 80 22.29 22.38 2.15
N GLY A 81 23.45 21.74 2.03
CA GLY A 81 24.09 20.99 3.10
C GLY A 81 23.66 19.52 3.21
N VAL A 82 22.61 19.11 2.50
CA VAL A 82 22.22 17.70 2.40
C VAL A 82 23.01 17.00 1.31
N THR A 83 23.59 15.84 1.63
CA THR A 83 24.26 14.96 0.67
C THR A 83 23.26 13.94 0.12
N PRO A 84 22.86 14.02 -1.17
CA PRO A 84 21.99 13.02 -1.79
C PRO A 84 22.74 11.71 -2.01
N VAL A 85 22.06 10.59 -1.77
CA VAL A 85 22.48 9.27 -2.24
C VAL A 85 21.32 8.61 -2.98
N LEU A 86 21.55 8.23 -4.24
CA LEU A 86 20.53 7.54 -5.02
C LEU A 86 20.60 6.02 -4.79
N LEU A 87 19.45 5.45 -4.49
CA LEU A 87 19.23 4.03 -4.30
C LEU A 87 18.55 3.43 -5.53
N ARG A 88 18.94 2.22 -5.90
CA ARG A 88 18.30 1.49 -7.00
C ARG A 88 17.04 0.79 -6.51
N PRO A 89 15.92 0.80 -7.27
CA PRO A 89 14.65 0.23 -6.80
C PRO A 89 14.68 -1.26 -6.44
N ASP A 90 15.64 -2.01 -6.98
CA ASP A 90 15.80 -3.45 -6.81
C ASP A 90 16.71 -3.85 -5.64
N GLU A 91 17.40 -2.89 -5.00
CA GLU A 91 18.31 -3.20 -3.90
C GLU A 91 17.62 -3.25 -2.52
N PRO A 92 18.12 -4.03 -1.55
CA PRO A 92 17.46 -4.18 -0.24
C PRO A 92 17.19 -2.86 0.48
N MET A 93 18.13 -1.90 0.39
CA MET A 93 18.00 -0.59 1.03
C MET A 93 16.86 0.27 0.45
N ALA A 94 16.37 -0.02 -0.76
CA ALA A 94 15.22 0.66 -1.35
C ALA A 94 13.91 0.37 -0.60
N ARG A 95 13.85 -0.77 0.11
CA ARG A 95 12.71 -1.16 0.96
C ARG A 95 12.93 -0.84 2.43
N GLU A 96 14.07 -0.24 2.75
CA GLU A 96 14.45 0.12 4.10
C GLU A 96 14.00 1.56 4.40
N TRP A 97 13.42 1.75 5.57
CA TRP A 97 13.21 3.03 6.21
C TRP A 97 14.23 3.14 7.32
N SER A 98 15.16 4.08 7.20
CA SER A 98 16.19 4.28 8.22
C SER A 98 16.37 5.75 8.54
N VAL A 99 16.42 6.09 9.82
CA VAL A 99 16.84 7.41 10.30
C VAL A 99 17.80 7.15 11.45
N ALA A 100 19.04 7.61 11.33
CA ALA A 100 20.07 7.43 12.35
C ALA A 100 20.76 8.76 12.63
N VAL A 101 20.93 9.05 13.92
CA VAL A 101 21.56 10.28 14.43
C VAL A 101 22.62 9.85 15.43
N LEU A 102 23.83 10.40 15.29
CA LEU A 102 24.93 10.12 16.20
C LEU A 102 25.74 11.39 16.46
N SER A 103 26.05 11.62 17.73
CA SER A 103 27.01 12.61 18.22
C SER A 103 27.88 11.96 19.30
N PRO A 104 28.92 12.65 19.82
CA PRO A 104 29.75 12.12 20.91
C PRO A 104 28.96 11.76 22.17
N THR A 105 27.85 12.47 22.43
CA THR A 105 27.07 12.36 23.67
C THR A 105 25.70 11.72 23.48
N PHE A 106 25.19 11.63 22.24
CA PHE A 106 23.85 11.15 21.95
C PHE A 106 23.83 10.21 20.75
N GLY A 107 22.89 9.27 20.72
CA GLY A 107 22.58 8.56 19.49
C GLY A 107 21.20 7.95 19.52
N ALA A 108 20.57 7.92 18.35
CA ALA A 108 19.25 7.36 18.16
C ALA A 108 19.12 6.79 16.75
N SER A 109 18.31 5.75 16.61
CA SER A 109 18.02 5.18 15.30
C SER A 109 16.60 4.63 15.20
N VAL A 110 16.08 4.66 13.98
CA VAL A 110 14.93 3.91 13.50
C VAL A 110 15.42 3.16 12.29
N VAL A 111 15.19 1.85 12.24
CA VAL A 111 15.54 1.00 11.09
C VAL A 111 14.40 0.02 10.90
N ALA A 112 13.81 0.01 9.73
CA ALA A 112 12.65 -0.82 9.46
C ALA A 112 12.61 -1.26 8.00
N GLN A 113 12.27 -2.52 7.77
CA GLN A 113 12.08 -3.10 6.45
C GLN A 113 10.59 -3.32 6.21
N ASP A 114 10.09 -2.85 5.07
CA ASP A 114 8.72 -3.12 4.65
C ASP A 114 8.52 -4.62 4.40
N LEU A 115 7.47 -5.19 4.98
CA LEU A 115 7.13 -6.61 4.84
C LEU A 115 6.23 -6.90 3.65
N ASP A 116 5.72 -5.88 2.95
CA ASP A 116 4.61 -6.01 2.00
C ASP A 116 3.37 -6.69 2.64
N GLU A 117 3.23 -6.62 3.97
CA GLU A 117 2.12 -7.16 4.76
C GLU A 117 1.26 -6.00 5.32
N VAL A 118 -0.01 -6.31 5.65
CA VAL A 118 -0.97 -5.31 6.15
C VAL A 118 -1.67 -5.76 7.43
N ASP A 119 -1.83 -4.83 8.38
CA ASP A 119 -2.70 -4.99 9.55
C ASP A 119 -4.17 -4.93 9.11
N PRO A 120 -4.95 -6.01 9.30
CA PRO A 120 -6.36 -6.04 8.92
C PRO A 120 -7.23 -5.05 9.72
N ARG A 121 -6.75 -4.53 10.86
CA ARG A 121 -7.49 -3.58 11.71
C ARG A 121 -7.24 -2.12 11.36
N ALA A 122 -6.32 -1.85 10.43
CA ALA A 122 -5.97 -0.49 10.06
C ALA A 122 -7.08 0.23 9.28
N THR A 123 -7.02 1.55 9.31
CA THR A 123 -8.07 2.44 8.80
C THR A 123 -7.86 2.86 7.35
N SER A 124 -6.65 2.68 6.82
CA SER A 124 -6.26 2.97 5.44
C SER A 124 -5.22 1.97 4.94
N VAL A 125 -5.11 1.80 3.62
CA VAL A 125 -4.12 0.92 3.00
C VAL A 125 -2.70 1.29 3.44
N GLU A 126 -2.40 2.59 3.44
CA GLU A 126 -1.08 3.08 3.76
C GLU A 126 -0.74 2.98 5.26
N SER A 127 -1.72 3.14 6.15
CA SER A 127 -1.51 2.93 7.60
C SER A 127 -1.43 1.47 7.99
N ALA A 128 -2.00 0.57 7.16
CA ALA A 128 -1.97 -0.86 7.38
C ALA A 128 -0.58 -1.48 7.19
N ARG A 129 0.33 -0.82 6.48
CA ARG A 129 1.67 -1.35 6.20
C ARG A 129 2.40 -1.78 7.47
N LEU A 130 2.87 -3.02 7.45
CA LEU A 130 3.66 -3.61 8.51
C LEU A 130 5.14 -3.61 8.13
N PHE A 131 5.96 -3.29 9.12
CA PHE A 131 7.39 -3.23 8.96
C PHE A 131 8.05 -4.07 10.03
N ARG A 132 9.13 -4.77 9.68
CA ARG A 132 10.01 -5.38 10.67
C ARG A 132 11.12 -4.40 10.98
N GLY A 133 11.18 -3.92 12.20
CA GLY A 133 12.13 -2.89 12.55
C GLY A 133 12.45 -2.80 14.03
N ARG A 134 13.41 -1.93 14.29
CA ARG A 134 13.88 -1.55 15.61
C ARG A 134 13.98 -0.03 15.66
N TRP A 135 13.69 0.53 16.82
CA TRP A 135 13.92 1.95 17.07
C TRP A 135 14.30 2.14 18.52
N GLY A 136 15.11 3.17 18.77
CA GLY A 136 15.64 3.44 20.10
C GLY A 136 16.48 4.70 20.16
N LEU A 137 16.76 5.15 21.40
CA LEU A 137 17.62 6.28 21.71
C LEU A 137 18.96 5.81 22.31
N ARG A 138 19.46 4.68 21.80
CA ARG A 138 20.69 4.06 22.27
C ARG A 138 21.86 4.45 21.39
N ARG A 139 22.91 5.00 22.01
CA ARG A 139 24.06 5.53 21.26
C ARG A 139 24.89 4.43 20.61
N ASP A 140 25.02 3.28 21.26
CA ASP A 140 25.74 2.11 20.72
C ASP A 140 25.02 1.51 19.50
N GLU A 141 23.69 1.41 19.54
CA GLU A 141 22.90 0.95 18.40
C GLU A 141 22.95 1.94 17.23
N ALA A 142 22.87 3.25 17.52
CA ALA A 142 23.03 4.29 16.50
C ALA A 142 24.44 4.30 15.90
N TYR A 143 25.48 4.08 16.71
CA TYR A 143 26.86 3.95 16.22
C TYR A 143 26.99 2.80 15.23
N ALA A 144 26.52 1.61 15.61
CA ALA A 144 26.54 0.43 14.75
C ALA A 144 25.76 0.69 13.44
N GLU A 145 24.66 1.42 13.53
CA GLU A 145 23.82 1.77 12.39
C GLU A 145 24.51 2.74 11.43
N ILE A 146 25.17 3.78 11.94
CA ILE A 146 25.95 4.72 11.13
C ILE A 146 27.12 4.01 10.44
N VAL A 147 27.80 3.08 11.12
CA VAL A 147 28.86 2.25 10.51
C VAL A 147 28.27 1.41 9.37
N ARG A 148 27.16 0.71 9.61
CA ARG A 148 26.47 -0.11 8.60
C ARG A 148 26.09 0.72 7.37
N LEU A 149 25.48 1.89 7.57
CA LEU A 149 25.05 2.77 6.48
C LEU A 149 26.22 3.36 5.71
N ARG A 150 27.28 3.80 6.39
CA ARG A 150 28.51 4.27 5.75
C ARG A 150 29.11 3.20 4.85
N ASP A 151 29.22 1.97 5.35
CA ASP A 151 29.84 0.86 4.63
C ASP A 151 28.95 0.37 3.47
N ALA A 152 27.63 0.27 3.70
CA ALA A 152 26.67 -0.15 2.68
C ALA A 152 26.57 0.86 1.52
N LEU A 153 26.64 2.16 1.81
CA LEU A 153 26.62 3.19 0.78
C LEU A 153 27.98 3.36 0.09
N GLY A 154 29.09 3.01 0.77
CA GLY A 154 30.41 2.86 0.16
C GLY A 154 30.83 4.07 -0.67
N ASP A 155 31.16 3.83 -1.94
CA ASP A 155 31.60 4.87 -2.88
C ASP A 155 30.49 5.82 -3.36
N ARG A 156 29.22 5.54 -3.02
CA ARG A 156 28.12 6.49 -3.26
C ARG A 156 28.20 7.71 -2.35
N LEU A 157 28.93 7.61 -1.23
CA LEU A 157 29.22 8.75 -0.37
C LEU A 157 30.46 9.49 -0.89
N PRO A 158 30.38 10.82 -1.09
CA PRO A 158 31.55 11.62 -1.45
C PRO A 158 32.71 11.42 -0.44
N PRO A 159 33.98 11.39 -0.88
CA PRO A 159 35.11 11.16 0.01
C PRO A 159 35.17 12.11 1.21
N ALA A 160 34.87 13.41 1.00
CA ALA A 160 34.80 14.40 2.08
C ALA A 160 33.72 14.06 3.12
N VAL A 161 32.56 13.59 2.68
CA VAL A 161 31.46 13.17 3.55
C VAL A 161 31.88 11.92 4.34
N ARG A 162 32.47 10.91 3.69
CA ARG A 162 32.96 9.71 4.38
C ARG A 162 34.00 10.03 5.44
N HIS A 163 34.92 10.94 5.14
CA HIS A 163 35.93 11.38 6.09
C HIS A 163 35.28 12.03 7.32
N LYS A 164 34.34 12.96 7.11
CA LYS A 164 33.64 13.65 8.19
C LYS A 164 32.79 12.70 9.05
N VAL A 165 32.14 11.71 8.45
CA VAL A 165 31.47 10.62 9.20
C VAL A 165 32.49 9.84 10.04
N GLY A 166 33.68 9.56 9.50
CA GLY A 166 34.77 8.94 10.24
C GLY A 166 35.26 9.76 11.44
N GLU A 167 35.37 11.09 11.30
CA GLU A 167 35.71 11.99 12.41
C GLU A 167 34.68 11.92 13.55
N VAL A 168 33.38 11.94 13.22
CA VAL A 168 32.31 11.83 14.23
C VAL A 168 32.32 10.45 14.90
N LEU A 169 32.54 9.38 14.14
CA LEU A 169 32.66 8.04 14.72
C LEU A 169 33.88 7.92 15.65
N ALA A 170 34.98 8.59 15.32
CA ALA A 170 36.19 8.61 16.15
C ALA A 170 36.05 9.47 17.42
N SER A 171 35.18 10.47 17.41
CA SER A 171 34.94 11.35 18.57
C SER A 171 34.03 10.72 19.64
N VAL A 172 33.34 9.62 19.33
CA VAL A 172 32.60 8.81 20.32
C VAL A 172 33.58 8.01 21.18
N ALA A 173 34.22 8.68 22.14
CA ALA A 173 35.22 8.08 23.03
C ALA A 173 34.61 7.47 24.31
N ALA A 174 33.48 8.01 24.77
CA ALA A 174 32.83 7.53 25.98
C ALA A 174 31.94 6.30 25.69
N PRO A 175 31.80 5.36 26.64
CA PRO A 175 30.78 4.32 26.55
C PRO A 175 29.37 4.93 26.66
N ALA A 176 28.39 4.27 26.04
CA ALA A 176 26.98 4.67 26.10
C ALA A 176 26.48 4.63 27.56
N ALA A 177 25.55 5.52 27.92
CA ALA A 177 24.95 5.56 29.25
C ALA A 177 23.79 4.54 29.32
N VAL A 178 24.12 3.25 29.17
CA VAL A 178 23.18 2.16 28.85
C VAL A 178 21.97 2.14 29.77
N ASP A 179 22.13 2.35 31.08
CA ASP A 179 21.03 2.31 32.05
C ASP A 179 20.01 3.44 31.86
N VAL A 180 20.50 4.67 31.64
CA VAL A 180 19.64 5.84 31.44
C VAL A 180 18.95 5.76 30.08
N GLU A 181 19.73 5.41 29.04
CA GLU A 181 19.22 5.24 27.68
C GLU A 181 18.15 4.15 27.61
N SER A 182 18.37 3.01 28.29
CA SER A 182 17.40 1.90 28.34
C SER A 182 16.09 2.29 29.05
N ARG A 183 16.17 3.05 30.15
CA ARG A 183 14.97 3.54 30.87
C ARG A 183 14.19 4.55 30.05
N ALA A 184 14.88 5.50 29.42
CA ALA A 184 14.25 6.49 28.54
C ALA A 184 13.56 5.81 27.35
N GLU A 185 14.23 4.84 26.73
CA GLU A 185 13.69 4.05 25.64
C GLU A 185 12.44 3.26 26.07
N ALA A 186 12.47 2.57 27.21
CA ALA A 186 11.32 1.83 27.74
C ALA A 186 10.10 2.74 27.99
N ALA A 187 10.32 3.93 28.56
CA ALA A 187 9.26 4.91 28.78
C ALA A 187 8.64 5.38 27.45
N LEU A 188 9.47 5.70 26.45
CA LEU A 188 9.00 6.13 25.13
C LEU A 188 8.21 5.04 24.41
N ARG A 189 8.67 3.78 24.45
CA ARG A 189 7.93 2.65 23.87
C ARG A 189 6.54 2.50 24.50
N HIS A 190 6.43 2.65 25.81
CA HIS A 190 5.15 2.59 26.49
C HIS A 190 4.19 3.69 26.03
N VAL A 191 4.66 4.94 25.97
CA VAL A 191 3.84 6.07 25.50
C VAL A 191 3.41 5.89 24.04
N ALA A 192 4.32 5.47 23.16
CA ALA A 192 4.03 5.21 21.75
C ALA A 192 2.91 4.16 21.59
N SER A 193 2.98 3.05 22.33
CA SER A 193 1.94 1.99 22.28
C SER A 193 0.56 2.47 22.73
N ARG A 194 0.48 3.40 23.70
CA ARG A 194 -0.79 3.98 24.18
C ARG A 194 -1.42 4.91 23.17
N LEU A 195 -0.63 5.73 22.49
CA LEU A 195 -1.10 6.63 21.43
C LEU A 195 -1.57 5.83 20.20
N GLU A 196 -1.04 4.62 20.01
CA GLU A 196 -1.50 3.78 18.92
C GLU A 196 -2.96 3.33 19.07
N ALA A 197 -3.42 3.07 20.29
CA ALA A 197 -4.76 2.53 20.53
C ALA A 197 -5.92 3.52 20.34
N LEU A 198 -5.66 4.83 20.17
CA LEU A 198 -6.67 5.89 20.29
C LEU A 198 -7.21 6.47 18.97
N SER A 199 -6.99 5.82 17.82
CA SER A 199 -7.37 6.41 16.52
C SER A 199 -8.83 6.11 16.09
N PRO A 200 -9.69 7.12 15.94
CA PRO A 200 -11.00 6.96 15.33
C PRO A 200 -10.93 6.91 13.79
N VAL A 201 -11.88 6.19 13.18
CA VAL A 201 -12.04 6.06 11.73
C VAL A 201 -13.09 7.06 11.24
N ALA A 202 -12.75 7.89 10.26
CA ALA A 202 -13.75 8.67 9.54
C ALA A 202 -14.38 7.79 8.45
N ALA A 203 -15.71 7.63 8.48
CA ALA A 203 -16.45 6.95 7.42
C ALA A 203 -16.55 7.86 6.18
N GLY A 204 -16.16 7.35 5.01
CA GLY A 204 -16.29 8.06 3.74
C GLY A 204 -17.70 7.94 3.13
N PRO A 205 -18.02 8.75 2.10
CA PRO A 205 -19.30 8.69 1.41
C PRO A 205 -19.61 7.32 0.80
N VAL A 206 -20.83 6.84 1.04
CA VAL A 206 -21.40 5.60 0.50
C VAL A 206 -22.48 5.89 -0.54
N ASP A 207 -22.70 4.94 -1.43
CA ASP A 207 -23.80 4.94 -2.38
C ASP A 207 -25.13 4.71 -1.65
N ALA A 208 -26.14 5.54 -1.95
CA ALA A 208 -27.41 5.53 -1.21
C ALA A 208 -28.27 4.29 -1.49
N GLU A 209 -28.18 3.71 -2.69
CA GLU A 209 -29.03 2.56 -3.05
C GLU A 209 -28.46 1.23 -2.55
N THR A 210 -27.14 1.06 -2.61
CA THR A 210 -26.48 -0.20 -2.27
C THR A 210 -25.79 -0.19 -0.92
N GLY A 211 -25.51 1.00 -0.37
CA GLY A 211 -24.68 1.21 0.82
C GLY A 211 -23.19 0.88 0.61
N LEU A 212 -22.75 0.60 -0.62
CA LEU A 212 -21.34 0.34 -0.91
C LEU A 212 -20.54 1.63 -0.87
N ALA A 213 -19.23 1.56 -0.69
CA ALA A 213 -18.41 2.76 -0.77
C ALA A 213 -18.46 3.34 -2.19
N THR A 214 -18.38 4.66 -2.32
CA THR A 214 -18.12 5.30 -3.62
C THR A 214 -16.61 5.36 -3.87
N LEU A 215 -16.18 5.57 -5.12
CA LEU A 215 -14.76 5.79 -5.41
C LEU A 215 -14.20 6.97 -4.61
N ALA A 216 -14.95 8.08 -4.52
CA ALA A 216 -14.61 9.22 -3.69
C ALA A 216 -14.53 8.85 -2.20
N GLY A 217 -15.40 7.96 -1.74
CA GLY A 217 -15.44 7.48 -0.35
C GLY A 217 -14.23 6.66 0.06
N ILE A 218 -13.63 5.93 -0.88
CA ILE A 218 -12.41 5.16 -0.60
C ILE A 218 -11.11 5.92 -0.88
N THR A 219 -11.15 7.11 -1.49
CA THR A 219 -9.93 7.89 -1.78
C THR A 219 -9.08 8.16 -0.54
N PRO A 220 -9.63 8.61 0.61
CA PRO A 220 -8.83 8.77 1.82
C PRO A 220 -8.25 7.44 2.35
N TRP A 221 -8.98 6.34 2.17
CA TRP A 221 -8.55 4.99 2.55
C TRP A 221 -7.42 4.46 1.65
N LEU A 222 -7.46 4.75 0.35
CA LEU A 222 -6.38 4.42 -0.60
C LEU A 222 -5.07 5.15 -0.26
N GLY A 223 -5.17 6.32 0.36
CA GLY A 223 -4.05 7.18 0.73
C GLY A 223 -3.41 7.90 -0.45
N ASP A 224 -2.27 8.51 -0.20
CA ASP A 224 -1.48 9.21 -1.21
C ASP A 224 -0.98 8.26 -2.30
N PRO A 225 -0.75 8.74 -3.54
CA PRO A 225 -0.33 7.92 -4.68
C PRO A 225 1.13 7.48 -4.57
N THR A 226 1.41 6.63 -3.57
CA THR A 226 2.76 6.28 -3.14
C THR A 226 3.16 4.87 -3.57
N ASP A 227 2.41 4.20 -4.45
CA ASP A 227 2.72 2.91 -5.12
C ASP A 227 3.41 1.84 -4.23
N THR A 228 3.21 1.93 -2.92
CA THR A 228 3.89 1.13 -1.91
C THR A 228 3.17 -0.19 -1.71
N VAL A 229 1.85 -0.15 -1.53
CA VAL A 229 1.04 -1.35 -1.28
C VAL A 229 0.46 -1.91 -2.58
N PRO A 230 0.75 -3.17 -2.94
CA PRO A 230 0.11 -3.84 -4.05
C PRO A 230 -1.39 -4.07 -3.74
N LEU A 231 -2.24 -3.75 -4.71
CA LEU A 231 -3.67 -4.02 -4.67
C LEU A 231 -4.05 -5.03 -5.75
N GLY A 232 -4.84 -6.01 -5.37
CA GLY A 232 -5.70 -6.74 -6.29
C GLY A 232 -7.00 -6.01 -6.52
N LEU A 233 -7.36 -5.86 -7.77
CA LEU A 233 -8.59 -5.26 -8.22
C LEU A 233 -9.42 -6.32 -8.94
N VAL A 234 -10.70 -6.44 -8.57
CA VAL A 234 -11.70 -7.21 -9.31
C VAL A 234 -12.77 -6.25 -9.80
N LEU A 235 -12.81 -6.00 -11.10
CA LEU A 235 -13.88 -5.22 -11.73
C LEU A 235 -15.00 -6.17 -12.12
N VAL A 236 -16.22 -5.83 -11.72
CA VAL A 236 -17.45 -6.59 -11.98
C VAL A 236 -18.42 -5.71 -12.76
N THR A 237 -18.95 -6.21 -13.87
CA THR A 237 -20.09 -5.59 -14.57
C THR A 237 -21.25 -6.54 -14.65
N VAL A 238 -22.46 -6.00 -14.49
CA VAL A 238 -23.72 -6.73 -14.66
C VAL A 238 -24.56 -5.96 -15.69
N ASP A 239 -24.45 -6.37 -16.94
CA ASP A 239 -25.03 -5.66 -18.09
C ASP A 239 -26.57 -5.69 -18.10
N ASP A 240 -27.16 -6.66 -17.40
CA ASP A 240 -28.61 -6.92 -17.45
C ASP A 240 -29.45 -6.00 -16.57
N LEU A 241 -28.86 -5.19 -15.67
CA LEU A 241 -29.64 -4.41 -14.69
C LEU A 241 -30.57 -3.39 -15.37
N THR A 242 -30.14 -2.79 -16.48
CA THR A 242 -31.02 -1.92 -17.29
C THR A 242 -32.17 -2.70 -17.92
N THR A 243 -31.94 -3.96 -18.31
CA THR A 243 -32.99 -4.84 -18.85
C THR A 243 -33.96 -5.28 -17.75
N VAL A 244 -33.46 -5.56 -16.55
CA VAL A 244 -34.26 -5.89 -15.36
C VAL A 244 -35.20 -4.74 -15.02
N GLU A 245 -34.71 -3.50 -15.03
CA GLU A 245 -35.54 -2.31 -14.79
C GLU A 245 -36.66 -2.17 -15.82
N ARG A 246 -36.34 -2.30 -17.11
CA ARG A 246 -37.35 -2.20 -18.18
C ARG A 246 -38.43 -3.26 -18.09
N ARG A 247 -38.09 -4.48 -17.69
CA ARG A 247 -39.01 -5.63 -17.68
C ARG A 247 -39.79 -5.77 -16.37
N HIS A 248 -39.14 -5.49 -15.24
CA HIS A 248 -39.66 -5.80 -13.91
C HIS A 248 -39.80 -4.56 -13.01
N GLY A 249 -39.43 -3.39 -13.52
CA GLY A 249 -39.54 -2.11 -12.82
C GLY A 249 -38.38 -1.82 -11.87
N ASN A 250 -38.31 -0.56 -11.43
CA ASN A 250 -37.20 -0.04 -10.63
C ASN A 250 -37.03 -0.75 -9.27
N ARG A 251 -38.13 -1.19 -8.63
CA ARG A 251 -38.05 -1.89 -7.33
C ARG A 251 -37.27 -3.21 -7.43
N ILE A 252 -37.48 -3.98 -8.50
CA ILE A 252 -36.77 -5.24 -8.71
C ILE A 252 -35.31 -4.97 -9.07
N ARG A 253 -35.01 -3.93 -9.86
CA ARG A 253 -33.63 -3.47 -10.10
C ARG A 253 -32.91 -3.15 -8.79
N MET A 254 -33.48 -2.28 -7.96
CA MET A 254 -32.87 -1.87 -6.67
C MET A 254 -32.63 -3.07 -5.75
N HIS A 255 -33.62 -3.97 -5.64
CA HIS A 255 -33.47 -5.19 -4.84
C HIS A 255 -32.34 -6.09 -5.37
N THR A 256 -32.23 -6.21 -6.70
CA THR A 256 -31.16 -6.97 -7.35
C THR A 256 -29.79 -6.34 -7.07
N GLU A 257 -29.68 -5.02 -7.14
CA GLU A 257 -28.44 -4.30 -6.82
C GLU A 257 -28.05 -4.44 -5.35
N GLN A 258 -29.02 -4.42 -4.42
CA GLN A 258 -28.76 -4.67 -3.01
C GLN A 258 -28.23 -6.09 -2.78
N ASN A 259 -28.81 -7.10 -3.44
CA ASN A 259 -28.32 -8.48 -3.34
C ASN A 259 -26.90 -8.63 -3.91
N ILE A 260 -26.60 -7.96 -5.02
CA ILE A 260 -25.24 -7.90 -5.58
C ILE A 260 -24.31 -7.28 -4.55
N ALA A 261 -24.70 -6.16 -3.93
CA ALA A 261 -23.91 -5.49 -2.91
C ALA A 261 -23.65 -6.36 -1.68
N ASP A 262 -24.65 -7.08 -1.20
CA ASP A 262 -24.52 -7.98 -0.05
C ASP A 262 -23.61 -9.17 -0.38
N LEU A 263 -23.72 -9.73 -1.58
CA LEU A 263 -22.83 -10.79 -2.06
C LEU A 263 -21.39 -10.31 -2.19
N LEU A 264 -21.18 -9.08 -2.67
CA LEU A 264 -19.87 -8.46 -2.73
C LEU A 264 -19.26 -8.28 -1.33
N ARG A 265 -20.06 -7.91 -0.32
CA ARG A 265 -19.61 -7.73 1.08
C ARG A 265 -19.26 -9.04 1.78
N ASP A 266 -20.05 -10.07 1.56
CA ASP A 266 -19.94 -11.36 2.27
C ASP A 266 -18.59 -12.06 2.05
N GLY A 267 -17.91 -11.78 0.94
CA GLY A 267 -16.57 -12.33 0.63
C GLY A 267 -15.38 -11.49 1.07
N LEU A 268 -15.58 -10.34 1.74
CA LEU A 268 -14.51 -9.38 2.01
C LEU A 268 -13.74 -9.68 3.29
N ARG A 269 -12.41 -9.52 3.24
CA ARG A 269 -11.59 -9.39 4.45
C ARG A 269 -11.84 -8.01 5.10
N PRO A 270 -11.51 -7.82 6.40
CA PRO A 270 -11.70 -6.53 7.09
C PRO A 270 -11.13 -5.30 6.38
N LEU A 271 -9.99 -5.47 5.68
CA LEU A 271 -9.35 -4.38 4.93
C LEU A 271 -9.81 -4.30 3.46
N ASP A 272 -10.51 -5.30 2.93
CA ASP A 272 -11.02 -5.25 1.55
C ASP A 272 -12.16 -4.23 1.46
N ARG A 273 -12.37 -3.65 0.28
CA ARG A 273 -13.46 -2.69 0.03
C ARG A 273 -14.22 -3.07 -1.23
N ALA A 274 -15.55 -3.11 -1.13
CA ALA A 274 -16.43 -3.12 -2.30
C ALA A 274 -16.92 -1.70 -2.59
N VAL A 275 -16.84 -1.33 -3.86
CA VAL A 275 -17.06 0.03 -4.35
C VAL A 275 -18.07 -0.02 -5.48
N ARG A 276 -19.07 0.86 -5.46
CA ARG A 276 -19.92 1.10 -6.62
C ARG A 276 -19.28 2.18 -7.49
N LEU A 277 -19.01 1.85 -8.76
CA LEU A 277 -18.44 2.78 -9.74
C LEU A 277 -19.53 3.44 -10.60
N GLY A 278 -20.65 2.75 -10.79
CA GLY A 278 -21.79 3.24 -11.55
C GLY A 278 -22.93 2.22 -11.61
N PRO A 279 -23.92 2.43 -12.49
CA PRO A 279 -25.00 1.48 -12.71
C PRO A 279 -24.43 0.14 -13.19
N GLY A 280 -24.64 -0.92 -12.42
CA GLY A 280 -24.14 -2.26 -12.73
C GLY A 280 -22.62 -2.43 -12.81
N GLU A 281 -21.84 -1.45 -12.38
CA GLU A 281 -20.37 -1.53 -12.34
C GLU A 281 -19.87 -1.42 -10.91
N PHE A 282 -19.17 -2.46 -10.46
CA PHE A 282 -18.66 -2.60 -9.11
C PHE A 282 -17.18 -2.96 -9.12
N LEU A 283 -16.47 -2.58 -8.07
CA LEU A 283 -15.06 -2.85 -7.90
C LEU A 283 -14.80 -3.41 -6.51
N VAL A 284 -14.08 -4.52 -6.44
CA VAL A 284 -13.49 -5.01 -5.19
C VAL A 284 -12.01 -4.66 -5.16
N VAL A 285 -11.60 -3.97 -4.10
CA VAL A 285 -10.21 -3.55 -3.86
C VAL A 285 -9.64 -4.34 -2.70
N GLN A 286 -8.54 -5.04 -2.94
CA GLN A 286 -7.97 -6.02 -2.00
C GLN A 286 -6.47 -5.77 -1.79
N PRO A 287 -6.06 -5.20 -0.65
CA PRO A 287 -4.65 -5.01 -0.34
C PRO A 287 -3.94 -6.35 -0.12
N VAL A 288 -2.70 -6.48 -0.62
CA VAL A 288 -1.82 -7.64 -0.40
C VAL A 288 -2.56 -8.97 -0.67
N VAL A 289 -2.84 -9.21 -1.95
CA VAL A 289 -3.41 -10.47 -2.44
C VAL A 289 -2.51 -11.03 -3.53
N GLY A 290 -2.25 -12.33 -3.48
CA GLY A 290 -1.48 -13.02 -4.50
C GLY A 290 -2.24 -13.14 -5.83
N PRO A 291 -1.54 -13.34 -6.98
CA PRO A 291 -2.18 -13.47 -8.29
C PRO A 291 -3.17 -14.63 -8.35
N ASP A 292 -2.80 -15.80 -7.82
CA ASP A 292 -3.65 -17.01 -7.84
C ASP A 292 -4.89 -16.81 -6.96
N GLU A 293 -4.71 -16.25 -5.76
CA GLU A 293 -5.80 -15.96 -4.84
C GLU A 293 -6.77 -14.92 -5.43
N LEU A 294 -6.27 -13.89 -6.14
CA LEU A 294 -7.10 -12.89 -6.79
C LEU A 294 -7.96 -13.52 -7.89
N THR A 295 -7.38 -14.38 -8.73
CA THR A 295 -8.09 -15.12 -9.78
C THR A 295 -9.18 -16.02 -9.17
N ASP A 296 -8.82 -16.79 -8.15
CA ASP A 296 -9.74 -17.68 -7.44
C ASP A 296 -10.93 -16.94 -6.81
N ARG A 297 -10.66 -15.78 -6.19
CA ARG A 297 -11.71 -14.91 -5.63
C ARG A 297 -12.60 -14.35 -6.72
N SER A 298 -12.05 -13.93 -7.86
CA SER A 298 -12.83 -13.46 -9.01
C SER A 298 -13.76 -14.54 -9.56
N LEU A 299 -13.25 -15.75 -9.77
CA LEU A 299 -14.04 -16.88 -10.28
C LEU A 299 -15.13 -17.30 -9.29
N ARG A 300 -14.83 -17.29 -7.98
CA ARG A 300 -15.87 -17.53 -6.95
C ARG A 300 -16.94 -16.45 -6.98
N LEU A 301 -16.56 -15.18 -7.10
CA LEU A 301 -17.50 -14.06 -7.17
C LEU A 301 -18.39 -14.15 -8.40
N GLU A 302 -17.83 -14.44 -9.58
CA GLU A 302 -18.57 -14.62 -10.82
C GLU A 302 -19.61 -15.75 -10.71
N ARG A 303 -19.20 -16.92 -10.19
CA ARG A 303 -20.12 -18.05 -9.98
C ARG A 303 -21.25 -17.71 -9.01
N ARG A 304 -20.94 -17.01 -7.91
CA ARG A 304 -21.95 -16.62 -6.91
C ARG A 304 -22.95 -15.61 -7.50
N LEU A 305 -22.46 -14.63 -8.27
CA LEU A 305 -23.33 -13.65 -8.95
C LEU A 305 -24.21 -14.32 -10.01
N ALA A 306 -23.65 -15.23 -10.81
CA ALA A 306 -24.40 -16.02 -11.79
C ALA A 306 -25.48 -16.89 -11.13
N ALA A 307 -25.23 -17.39 -9.92
CA ALA A 307 -26.18 -18.19 -9.16
C ALA A 307 -27.32 -17.36 -8.51
N LEU A 308 -27.31 -16.02 -8.57
CA LEU A 308 -28.40 -15.20 -8.02
C LEU A 308 -29.76 -15.51 -8.66
N HIS A 309 -29.78 -16.02 -9.89
CA HIS A 309 -30.99 -16.51 -10.55
C HIS A 309 -31.69 -17.64 -9.78
N ALA A 310 -30.94 -18.45 -9.01
CA ALA A 310 -31.54 -19.50 -8.18
C ALA A 310 -32.40 -18.92 -7.04
N THR A 311 -32.09 -17.70 -6.58
CA THR A 311 -32.88 -16.97 -5.59
C THR A 311 -34.04 -16.20 -6.25
N TYR A 312 -33.86 -15.78 -7.51
CA TYR A 312 -34.86 -15.03 -8.28
C TYR A 312 -34.98 -15.60 -9.71
N PRO A 313 -35.87 -16.58 -9.95
CA PRO A 313 -35.99 -17.29 -11.23
C PRO A 313 -36.39 -16.42 -12.43
N PHE A 314 -36.71 -15.15 -12.21
CA PHE A 314 -37.11 -14.19 -13.23
C PHE A 314 -36.03 -13.12 -13.51
N VAL A 315 -34.88 -13.20 -12.84
CA VAL A 315 -33.75 -12.29 -13.04
C VAL A 315 -32.54 -13.10 -13.52
N ASP A 316 -32.30 -13.12 -14.82
CA ASP A 316 -31.05 -13.66 -15.38
C ASP A 316 -29.97 -12.58 -15.28
N LEU A 317 -28.89 -12.87 -14.57
CA LEU A 317 -27.72 -12.00 -14.50
C LEU A 317 -26.54 -12.67 -15.21
N HIS A 318 -25.91 -11.94 -16.11
CA HIS A 318 -24.68 -12.33 -16.78
C HIS A 318 -23.53 -11.46 -16.27
N PRO A 319 -22.97 -11.74 -15.09
CA PRO A 319 -21.85 -10.99 -14.57
C PRO A 319 -20.61 -11.25 -15.43
N ARG A 320 -19.81 -10.20 -15.64
CA ARG A 320 -18.45 -10.31 -16.19
C ARG A 320 -17.46 -9.80 -15.17
N THR A 321 -16.36 -10.52 -15.00
CA THR A 321 -15.29 -10.13 -14.09
C THR A 321 -13.95 -10.02 -14.79
N THR A 322 -13.10 -9.09 -14.35
CA THR A 322 -11.69 -9.04 -14.75
C THR A 322 -10.83 -8.59 -13.57
N THR A 323 -9.60 -9.07 -13.54
CA THR A 323 -8.68 -8.81 -12.43
C THR A 323 -7.44 -8.02 -12.86
N MET A 324 -6.82 -7.33 -11.90
CA MET A 324 -5.54 -6.68 -12.08
C MET A 324 -4.81 -6.52 -10.74
N LEU A 325 -3.53 -6.90 -10.72
CA LEU A 325 -2.61 -6.47 -9.67
C LEU A 325 -2.00 -5.13 -10.05
N THR A 326 -2.01 -4.16 -9.13
CA THR A 326 -1.44 -2.84 -9.37
C THR A 326 -0.90 -2.22 -8.09
N ARG A 327 0.27 -1.60 -8.19
CA ARG A 327 0.74 -0.63 -7.20
C ARG A 327 0.32 0.80 -7.54
N ARG A 328 0.00 1.07 -8.82
CA ARG A 328 -0.31 2.41 -9.32
C ARG A 328 -1.50 3.07 -8.62
N ARG A 329 -1.35 4.36 -8.37
CA ARG A 329 -2.42 5.28 -7.94
C ARG A 329 -2.39 6.54 -8.82
N PRO A 330 -3.55 7.11 -9.23
CA PRO A 330 -4.91 6.61 -9.03
C PRO A 330 -5.14 5.23 -9.66
N LEU A 331 -6.22 4.53 -9.26
CA LEU A 331 -6.48 3.16 -9.73
C LEU A 331 -6.62 3.13 -11.26
N PRO A 332 -6.02 2.16 -11.99
CA PRO A 332 -6.05 2.11 -13.46
C PRO A 332 -7.39 1.60 -14.03
N LEU A 333 -8.50 2.25 -13.68
CA LEU A 333 -9.85 1.80 -14.01
C LEU A 333 -10.10 1.72 -15.53
N ASN A 334 -9.52 2.63 -16.31
CA ASN A 334 -9.64 2.60 -17.78
C ASN A 334 -8.99 1.35 -18.38
N THR A 335 -7.86 0.90 -17.83
CA THR A 335 -7.19 -0.33 -18.25
C THR A 335 -8.04 -1.55 -17.92
N LEU A 336 -8.62 -1.61 -16.70
CA LEU A 336 -9.55 -2.68 -16.31
C LEU A 336 -10.78 -2.73 -17.22
N ARG A 337 -11.44 -1.59 -17.44
CA ARG A 337 -12.59 -1.48 -18.35
C ARG A 337 -12.23 -1.92 -19.77
N SER A 338 -11.04 -1.57 -20.26
CA SER A 338 -10.58 -2.02 -21.56
C SER A 338 -10.42 -3.54 -21.63
N ARG A 339 -9.84 -4.16 -20.59
CA ARG A 339 -9.70 -5.63 -20.52
C ARG A 339 -11.05 -6.33 -20.49
N LEU A 340 -11.98 -5.83 -19.67
CA LEU A 340 -13.32 -6.41 -19.53
C LEU A 340 -14.12 -6.39 -20.85
N ARG A 341 -13.93 -5.38 -21.70
CA ARG A 341 -14.56 -5.30 -23.03
C ARG A 341 -14.20 -6.46 -23.95
N HIS A 342 -13.06 -7.11 -23.73
CA HIS A 342 -12.63 -8.27 -24.51
C HIS A 342 -13.10 -9.60 -23.92
N ILE A 343 -13.75 -9.58 -22.76
CA ILE A 343 -14.32 -10.77 -22.13
C ILE A 343 -15.77 -10.92 -22.61
N PRO A 344 -16.11 -12.01 -23.32
CA PRO A 344 -17.48 -12.25 -23.76
C PRO A 344 -18.38 -12.47 -22.55
N ALA A 345 -19.63 -12.01 -22.61
CA ALA A 345 -20.61 -12.32 -21.57
C ALA A 345 -20.85 -13.83 -21.53
N THR A 346 -20.63 -14.44 -20.36
CA THR A 346 -20.88 -15.87 -20.17
C THR A 346 -22.37 -16.12 -20.38
N THR A 347 -22.74 -16.71 -21.51
CA THR A 347 -24.13 -17.11 -21.77
C THR A 347 -24.35 -18.42 -21.01
N LEU A 348 -25.14 -18.40 -19.93
CA LEU A 348 -25.53 -19.64 -19.27
C LEU A 348 -26.47 -20.41 -20.19
N TRP A 349 -26.05 -21.60 -20.60
CA TRP A 349 -26.84 -22.51 -21.42
C TRP A 349 -27.39 -23.66 -20.55
N PRO A 350 -28.68 -24.00 -20.64
CA PRO A 350 -29.70 -23.39 -21.50
C PRO A 350 -30.15 -22.02 -20.96
N PRO A 351 -30.56 -21.08 -21.83
CA PRO A 351 -31.25 -19.88 -21.36
C PRO A 351 -32.49 -20.30 -20.58
N SER A 352 -32.70 -19.72 -19.39
CA SER A 352 -33.88 -19.95 -18.55
C SER A 352 -35.18 -19.66 -19.31
N GLN A 353 -35.12 -18.82 -20.33
CA GLN A 353 -36.14 -18.66 -21.35
C GLN A 353 -35.84 -19.62 -22.51
N GLY A 354 -36.55 -20.75 -22.55
CA GLY A 354 -36.42 -21.83 -23.54
C GLY A 354 -36.69 -21.43 -24.99
N SER A 355 -35.92 -20.51 -25.54
CA SER A 355 -35.90 -20.18 -26.96
C SER A 355 -34.60 -20.72 -27.55
N LEU A 356 -34.73 -21.80 -28.32
CA LEU A 356 -33.62 -22.29 -29.14
C LEU A 356 -33.16 -21.17 -30.10
N PRO A 357 -31.85 -20.99 -30.33
CA PRO A 357 -31.38 -20.14 -31.41
C PRO A 357 -31.93 -20.72 -32.71
N ILE A 358 -32.76 -19.93 -33.40
CA ILE A 358 -33.24 -20.27 -34.74
C ILE A 358 -31.99 -20.38 -35.61
N ALA A 359 -31.66 -21.60 -36.04
CA ALA A 359 -30.57 -21.83 -36.97
C ALA A 359 -30.78 -20.95 -38.20
N PRO A 360 -29.73 -20.27 -38.71
CA PRO A 360 -29.85 -19.53 -39.95
C PRO A 360 -30.29 -20.50 -41.05
N ARG A 361 -31.42 -20.21 -41.71
CA ARG A 361 -31.92 -21.01 -42.84
C ARG A 361 -30.83 -21.04 -43.90
N SER A 362 -30.18 -22.19 -44.10
CA SER A 362 -29.32 -22.40 -45.26
C SER A 362 -30.14 -22.18 -46.54
N PRO A 363 -29.57 -21.52 -47.55
CA PRO A 363 -30.24 -21.34 -48.83
C PRO A 363 -30.47 -22.70 -49.48
N ALA A 364 -31.70 -22.92 -49.94
CA ALA A 364 -32.12 -24.14 -50.62
C ALA A 364 -31.21 -24.44 -51.82
N THR A 365 -30.46 -25.54 -51.73
CA THR A 365 -29.86 -26.22 -52.87
C THR A 365 -30.96 -26.69 -53.81
N ARG A 366 -31.13 -26.00 -54.94
CA ARG A 366 -31.85 -26.54 -56.11
C ARG A 366 -30.96 -27.60 -56.74
N GLY A 367 -31.24 -28.87 -56.44
CA GLY A 367 -30.71 -30.00 -57.19
C GLY A 367 -31.33 -30.03 -58.58
N GLY A 368 -30.54 -29.76 -59.62
CA GLY A 368 -30.88 -30.09 -61.00
C GLY A 368 -30.68 -31.58 -61.22
N GLY A 369 -31.76 -32.30 -61.53
CA GLY A 369 -31.70 -33.68 -61.99
C GLY A 369 -31.24 -33.74 -63.44
N TRP A 370 -30.25 -34.59 -63.71
CA TRP A 370 -29.89 -35.07 -65.05
C TRP A 370 -29.96 -36.59 -65.03
N PHE A 371 -30.91 -37.17 -65.74
CA PHE A 371 -30.77 -38.48 -66.39
C PHE A 371 -31.77 -38.60 -67.56
N ARG A 372 -31.19 -38.94 -68.72
CA ARG A 372 -31.76 -39.26 -70.04
C ARG A 372 -32.07 -38.12 -70.99
#